data_AF-A0A1R0GVM1-F1
#
_entry.id   AF-A0A1R0GVM1-F1
#
_cell.length_a   1.000
_cell.length_b   1.000
_cell.length_c   1.000
_cell.angle_alpha   90.00
_cell.angle_beta   90.00
_cell.angle_gamma   90.00
#
_symmetry.space_group_name_H-M   'P 1'
#
loop_
_entity.id
_entity.type
_entity.pdbx_description
1 polymer ?
#
loop_
_entity_poly.entity_id
_entity_poly.type
_entity_poly.pdbx_seq_one_letter_code
_entity_poly.pdbx_strand_id
1 'polypeptide(L)'
;MLLGLLPLLKNENAKSDHFSTKAQFDWAHALLLQGLLLPIEFVNTISLSVDVYQMWLLKPELRPKFLEPEDIDGFLKKIIFELVLLFNPRPYSTTGAKSTDIKPPILVPQVEPEILVEPIVTNSKLKRGLLAIKSQIPKPDSKQPSITYPASQTEEVPNKQIYTPIEKYIDLLKQVLMIFTVLTRLNSNSKWRKTIIQSVVKCITGVADFCLKQGNEFEEVLELERIHRLSDPMWTGVGSSISELLMKNFFEVWFRTETVDDQMWNTLIHRIKFWTHRPQVVTDVSTASVSFTRRSCRVLYDNDPRVGTGSLVLELGLNFFPLCLPFNISYHYIYRVNRLIKLDLTDSYILFTWPRLLSLFS
;
A
#
# COMPACT_ATOMS: atom_id res chain seq x y z
N MET A 1 -2.58 26.81 -14.26
CA MET A 1 -1.87 27.71 -13.32
C MET A 1 -0.95 26.93 -12.38
N LEU A 2 -1.43 25.94 -11.61
CA LEU A 2 -0.61 25.11 -10.70
C LEU A 2 0.61 24.43 -11.37
N LEU A 3 0.43 23.85 -12.57
CA LEU A 3 1.50 23.16 -13.30
C LEU A 3 2.73 24.04 -13.63
N GLY A 4 2.55 25.36 -13.76
CA GLY A 4 3.66 26.29 -14.04
C GLY A 4 4.40 26.76 -12.78
N LEU A 5 3.76 26.67 -11.61
CA LEU A 5 4.30 27.13 -10.32
C LEU A 5 5.03 26.01 -9.56
N LEU A 6 4.59 24.75 -9.71
CA LEU A 6 5.21 23.60 -9.05
C LEU A 6 6.69 23.39 -9.41
N PRO A 7 7.13 23.57 -10.67
CA PRO A 7 8.56 23.52 -11.00
C PRO A 7 9.39 24.61 -10.32
N LEU A 8 8.80 25.79 -10.06
CA LEU A 8 9.48 26.89 -9.35
C LEU A 8 9.63 26.60 -7.85
N LEU A 9 8.73 25.78 -7.30
CA LEU A 9 8.81 25.28 -5.92
C LEU A 9 9.87 24.18 -5.76
N LYS A 10 10.10 23.41 -6.83
CA LYS A 10 11.16 22.39 -6.93
C LYS A 10 12.49 23.09 -7.19
N ASN A 11 12.98 23.77 -6.17
CA ASN A 11 14.24 24.50 -6.22
C ASN A 11 15.42 23.51 -6.20
N GLU A 12 15.77 22.95 -7.35
CA GLU A 12 16.90 22.00 -7.47
C GLU A 12 18.24 22.69 -7.23
N ASN A 13 18.29 24.02 -7.36
CA ASN A 13 19.47 24.85 -7.12
C ASN A 13 19.30 25.65 -5.81
N ALA A 14 20.16 25.41 -4.82
CA ALA A 14 20.16 26.10 -3.51
C ALA A 14 20.36 27.64 -3.55
N LYS A 15 20.50 28.22 -4.75
CA LYS A 15 20.89 29.63 -4.97
C LYS A 15 19.72 30.57 -5.28
N SER A 16 18.55 30.08 -5.71
CA SER A 16 17.41 30.92 -6.06
C SER A 16 16.39 30.97 -4.92
N ASP A 17 16.50 31.93 -4.00
CA ASP A 17 15.49 32.13 -2.96
C ASP A 17 14.20 32.71 -3.57
N HIS A 18 13.30 31.83 -4.01
CA HIS A 18 11.99 32.23 -4.54
C HIS A 18 11.01 32.71 -3.45
N PHE A 19 11.29 32.41 -2.18
CA PHE A 19 10.48 32.79 -1.02
C PHE A 19 11.27 33.76 -0.14
N SER A 20 11.21 35.05 -0.46
CA SER A 20 11.83 36.11 0.35
C SER A 20 11.00 36.45 1.60
N THR A 21 9.72 36.09 1.63
CA THR A 21 8.80 36.47 2.73
C THR A 21 7.95 35.28 3.21
N LYS A 22 7.54 35.34 4.48
CA LYS A 22 6.58 34.38 5.08
C LYS A 22 5.32 34.23 4.27
N ALA A 23 4.72 35.35 3.85
CA ALA A 23 3.46 35.35 3.13
C ALA A 23 3.54 34.63 1.78
N GLN A 24 4.65 34.79 1.05
CA GLN A 24 4.89 34.07 -0.20
C GLN A 24 4.99 32.56 0.04
N PHE A 25 5.67 32.17 1.12
CA PHE A 25 5.76 30.77 1.52
C PHE A 25 4.40 30.20 1.92
N ASP A 26 3.65 30.88 2.78
CA ASP A 26 2.32 30.42 3.22
C ASP A 26 1.34 30.28 2.05
N TRP A 27 1.40 31.21 1.09
CA TRP A 27 0.63 31.13 -0.15
C TRP A 27 1.03 29.94 -1.02
N ALA A 28 2.32 29.75 -1.24
CA ALA A 28 2.84 28.60 -1.98
C ALA A 28 2.49 27.26 -1.32
N HIS A 29 2.59 27.21 0.00
CA HIS A 29 2.20 26.05 0.80
C HIS A 29 0.70 25.76 0.69
N ALA A 30 -0.16 26.79 0.73
CA ALA A 30 -1.59 26.64 0.50
C ALA A 30 -1.88 26.10 -0.92
N LEU A 31 -1.11 26.53 -1.94
CA LEU A 31 -1.24 25.98 -3.29
C LEU A 31 -0.85 24.51 -3.40
N LEU A 32 0.21 24.09 -2.72
CA LEU A 32 0.60 22.68 -2.66
C LEU A 32 -0.49 21.82 -2.03
N LEU A 33 -1.07 22.30 -0.93
CA LEU A 33 -2.20 21.63 -0.28
C LEU A 33 -3.41 21.51 -1.23
N GLN A 34 -3.76 22.58 -1.95
CA GLN A 34 -4.83 22.51 -2.95
C GLN A 34 -4.49 21.54 -4.09
N GLY A 35 -3.21 21.48 -4.51
CA GLY A 35 -2.72 20.50 -5.48
C GLY A 35 -2.91 19.07 -5.01
N LEU A 36 -2.71 18.80 -3.71
CA LEU A 36 -2.99 17.50 -3.09
C LEU A 36 -4.48 17.18 -2.99
N LEU A 37 -5.40 18.15 -3.02
CA LEU A 37 -6.84 17.93 -2.88
C LEU A 37 -7.55 17.71 -4.23
N LEU A 38 -6.82 17.70 -5.34
CA LEU A 38 -7.40 17.51 -6.67
C LEU A 38 -8.00 16.10 -6.87
N PRO A 39 -9.01 15.95 -7.75
CA PRO A 39 -9.52 14.63 -8.15
C PRO A 39 -8.44 13.71 -8.71
N ILE A 40 -8.69 12.39 -8.67
CA ILE A 40 -7.76 11.34 -9.12
C ILE A 40 -7.32 11.56 -10.58
N GLU A 41 -8.15 12.18 -11.42
CA GLU A 41 -7.81 12.50 -12.82
C GLU A 41 -6.54 13.37 -12.95
N PHE A 42 -6.20 14.16 -11.94
CA PHE A 42 -5.05 15.06 -11.94
C PHE A 42 -3.82 14.46 -11.23
N VAL A 43 -3.61 13.14 -11.29
CA VAL A 43 -2.48 12.46 -10.62
C VAL A 43 -1.13 13.15 -10.89
N ASN A 44 -0.89 13.63 -12.11
CA ASN A 44 0.38 14.28 -12.45
C ASN A 44 0.63 15.58 -11.65
N THR A 45 -0.43 16.34 -11.34
CA THR A 45 -0.31 17.55 -10.50
C THR A 45 -0.11 17.18 -9.04
N ILE A 46 -0.79 16.11 -8.59
CA ILE A 46 -0.63 15.56 -7.25
C ILE A 46 0.81 15.06 -7.07
N SER A 47 1.36 14.33 -8.03
CA SER A 47 2.74 13.80 -7.99
C SER A 47 3.79 14.90 -7.88
N LEU A 48 3.62 15.99 -8.65
CA LEU A 48 4.51 17.15 -8.53
C LEU A 48 4.44 17.81 -7.14
N SER A 49 3.26 17.82 -6.52
CA SER A 49 3.10 18.36 -5.16
C SER A 49 3.77 17.43 -4.12
N VAL A 50 3.62 16.12 -4.28
CA VAL A 50 4.29 15.11 -3.46
C VAL A 50 5.81 15.20 -3.60
N ASP A 51 6.34 15.42 -4.81
CA ASP A 51 7.77 15.59 -5.05
C ASP A 51 8.36 16.78 -4.27
N VAL A 52 7.64 17.91 -4.22
CA VAL A 52 8.07 19.09 -3.44
C VAL A 52 8.08 18.76 -1.95
N TYR A 53 7.04 18.10 -1.43
CA TYR A 53 7.02 17.67 -0.03
C TYR A 53 8.11 16.64 0.28
N GLN A 54 8.36 15.68 -0.61
CA GLN A 54 9.45 14.71 -0.48
C GLN A 54 10.81 15.43 -0.40
N MET A 55 11.01 16.43 -1.25
CA MET A 55 12.23 17.24 -1.23
C MET A 55 12.41 17.96 0.10
N TRP A 56 11.38 18.64 0.61
CA TRP A 56 11.44 19.36 1.88
C TRP A 56 11.61 18.43 3.09
N LEU A 57 11.00 17.24 3.08
CA LEU A 57 11.15 16.26 4.14
C LEU A 57 12.58 15.68 4.17
N LEU A 58 13.07 15.20 3.01
CA LEU A 58 14.30 14.39 2.93
C LEU A 58 15.58 15.23 2.79
N LYS A 59 15.51 16.44 2.24
CA LYS A 59 16.68 17.31 2.00
C LYS A 59 16.58 18.59 2.83
N PRO A 60 17.20 18.65 4.02
CA PRO A 60 17.15 19.82 4.88
C PRO A 60 17.65 21.11 4.21
N GLU A 61 18.63 21.01 3.33
CA GLU A 61 19.24 22.14 2.61
C GLU A 61 18.30 22.83 1.61
N LEU A 62 17.28 22.13 1.15
CA LEU A 62 16.29 22.64 0.19
C LEU A 62 15.01 23.11 0.88
N ARG A 63 15.00 23.15 2.22
CA ARG A 63 13.87 23.70 2.98
C ARG A 63 13.84 25.22 2.84
N PRO A 64 12.65 25.83 2.91
CA PRO A 64 12.52 27.28 2.94
C PRO A 64 13.35 27.88 4.09
N LYS A 65 14.27 28.80 3.78
CA LYS A 65 15.16 29.46 4.75
C LYS A 65 14.42 30.33 5.78
N PHE A 66 13.17 30.67 5.50
CA PHE A 66 12.30 31.43 6.40
C PHE A 66 11.88 30.63 7.65
N LEU A 67 12.04 29.29 7.64
CA LEU A 67 11.66 28.47 8.79
C LEU A 67 12.69 28.60 9.92
N GLU A 68 12.27 29.25 11.00
CA GLU A 68 13.01 29.25 12.26
C GLU A 68 13.18 27.82 12.79
N PRO A 69 14.30 27.50 13.47
CA PRO A 69 14.59 26.14 13.92
C PRO A 69 13.52 25.55 14.86
N GLU A 70 12.78 26.41 15.57
CA GLU A 70 11.69 26.01 16.47
C GLU A 70 10.42 25.60 15.72
N ASP A 71 10.18 26.17 14.53
CA ASP A 71 8.97 25.93 13.73
C ASP A 71 9.11 24.73 12.78
N ILE A 72 10.34 24.24 12.55
CA ILE A 72 10.62 23.13 11.64
C ILE A 72 9.83 21.87 12.05
N ASP A 73 9.75 21.56 13.34
CA ASP A 73 9.05 20.36 13.81
C ASP A 73 7.55 20.43 13.53
N GLY A 74 6.94 21.61 13.75
CA GLY A 74 5.53 21.86 13.44
C GLY A 74 5.28 21.76 11.93
N PHE A 75 6.19 22.32 11.13
CA PHE A 75 6.12 22.27 9.68
C PHE A 75 6.23 20.84 9.12
N LEU A 76 7.19 20.04 9.57
CA LEU A 76 7.36 18.66 9.12
C LEU A 76 6.15 17.79 9.50
N LYS A 77 5.61 17.97 10.70
CA LYS A 77 4.36 17.31 11.10
C LYS A 77 3.21 17.69 10.19
N LYS A 78 3.08 18.98 9.85
CA LYS A 78 2.04 19.47 8.93
C LYS A 78 2.14 18.79 7.58
N ILE A 79 3.33 18.71 6.98
CA ILE A 79 3.54 17.99 5.72
C ILE A 79 3.12 16.52 5.83
N ILE A 80 3.50 15.83 6.90
CA ILE A 80 3.13 14.42 7.09
C ILE A 80 1.61 14.25 7.14
N PHE A 81 0.90 15.11 7.87
CA PHE A 81 -0.56 15.08 7.91
C PHE A 81 -1.18 15.39 6.54
N GLU A 82 -0.61 16.33 5.79
CA GLU A 82 -1.10 16.67 4.45
C GLU A 82 -0.90 15.53 3.45
N LEU A 83 0.23 14.80 3.52
CA LEU A 83 0.45 13.60 2.71
C LEU A 83 -0.56 12.49 3.04
N VAL A 84 -1.03 12.40 4.29
CA VAL A 84 -2.07 11.43 4.69
C VAL A 84 -3.42 11.73 4.03
N LEU A 85 -3.69 13.00 3.65
CA LEU A 85 -4.93 13.36 2.94
C LEU A 85 -5.04 12.70 1.56
N LEU A 86 -3.96 12.14 1.02
CA LEU A 86 -4.00 11.31 -0.18
C LEU A 86 -4.73 9.99 0.06
N PHE A 87 -4.84 9.51 1.29
CA PHE A 87 -5.59 8.30 1.58
C PHE A 87 -7.08 8.55 1.81
N ASN A 88 -7.53 9.80 1.83
CA ASN A 88 -8.95 10.13 1.96
C ASN A 88 -9.73 9.78 0.68
N PRO A 89 -11.02 9.42 0.80
CA PRO A 89 -11.88 9.16 -0.35
C PRO A 89 -11.93 10.37 -1.28
N ARG A 90 -11.91 10.12 -2.58
CA ARG A 90 -11.91 11.19 -3.59
C ARG A 90 -13.02 10.96 -4.58
N PRO A 91 -13.97 11.89 -4.71
CA PRO A 91 -14.96 11.79 -5.76
C PRO A 91 -14.25 11.86 -7.11
N TYR A 92 -14.63 10.97 -8.05
CA TYR A 92 -14.38 11.27 -9.45
C TYR A 92 -15.09 12.57 -9.81
N SER A 93 -14.45 13.36 -10.67
CA SER A 93 -15.02 14.64 -11.05
C SER A 93 -16.40 14.40 -11.68
N THR A 94 -17.40 15.10 -11.19
CA THR A 94 -18.78 15.15 -11.71
C THR A 94 -18.86 15.82 -13.09
N THR A 95 -17.74 16.05 -13.78
CA THR A 95 -17.65 16.61 -15.12
C THR A 95 -18.20 15.71 -16.25
N GLY A 96 -19.02 14.70 -15.92
CA GLY A 96 -19.85 13.97 -16.90
C GLY A 96 -19.10 12.93 -17.74
N ALA A 97 -17.78 12.79 -17.58
CA ALA A 97 -17.04 11.65 -18.10
C ALA A 97 -17.34 10.43 -17.23
N LYS A 98 -18.46 9.75 -17.51
CA LYS A 98 -18.69 8.41 -16.97
C LYS A 98 -17.46 7.58 -17.29
N SER A 99 -16.73 7.17 -16.26
CA SER A 99 -15.68 6.16 -16.39
C SER A 99 -16.29 4.96 -17.09
N THR A 100 -15.80 4.64 -18.28
CA THR A 100 -16.21 3.46 -19.05
C THR A 100 -15.77 2.15 -18.40
N ASP A 101 -15.02 2.22 -17.29
CA ASP A 101 -14.35 1.09 -16.67
C ASP A 101 -15.17 0.44 -15.55
N ILE A 102 -16.27 1.07 -15.12
CA ILE A 102 -17.21 0.46 -14.19
C ILE A 102 -18.29 -0.23 -15.00
N LYS A 103 -18.11 -1.53 -15.26
CA LYS A 103 -19.25 -2.38 -15.66
C LYS A 103 -20.28 -2.25 -14.53
N PRO A 104 -21.50 -1.75 -14.80
CA PRO A 104 -22.49 -1.60 -13.75
C PRO A 104 -22.67 -2.96 -13.07
N PRO A 105 -22.83 -3.00 -11.73
CA PRO A 105 -23.19 -4.22 -11.06
C PRO A 105 -24.44 -4.73 -11.76
N ILE A 106 -24.38 -5.97 -12.25
CA ILE A 106 -25.54 -6.66 -12.79
C ILE A 106 -26.52 -6.69 -11.64
N LEU A 107 -27.51 -5.80 -11.68
CA LEU A 107 -28.74 -5.93 -10.91
C LEU A 107 -29.33 -7.25 -11.40
N VAL A 108 -28.97 -8.34 -10.73
CA VAL A 108 -29.72 -9.59 -10.83
C VAL A 108 -31.12 -9.20 -10.39
N PRO A 109 -32.13 -9.26 -11.27
CA PRO A 109 -33.50 -9.03 -10.86
C PRO A 109 -33.77 -10.00 -9.71
N GLN A 110 -34.20 -9.49 -8.56
CA GLN A 110 -34.73 -10.34 -7.51
C GLN A 110 -35.91 -11.09 -8.12
N VAL A 111 -35.71 -12.38 -8.39
CA VAL A 111 -36.78 -13.30 -8.71
C VAL A 111 -37.57 -13.46 -7.41
N GLU A 112 -38.74 -12.83 -7.38
CA GLU A 112 -39.80 -13.08 -6.40
C GLU A 112 -39.99 -14.61 -6.26
N PRO A 113 -40.04 -15.18 -5.03
CA PRO A 113 -40.26 -16.60 -4.87
C PRO A 113 -41.69 -16.95 -5.29
N GLU A 114 -41.84 -17.46 -6.51
CA GLU A 114 -43.04 -18.13 -6.98
C GLU A 114 -43.31 -19.34 -6.08
N ILE A 115 -44.42 -19.29 -5.35
CA ILE A 115 -44.94 -20.37 -4.52
C ILE A 115 -45.35 -21.51 -5.45
N LEU A 116 -44.45 -22.48 -5.62
CA LEU A 116 -44.69 -23.66 -6.44
C LEU A 116 -45.35 -24.74 -5.57
N VAL A 117 -46.67 -24.87 -5.75
CA VAL A 117 -47.48 -25.96 -5.21
C VAL A 117 -47.09 -27.26 -5.92
N GLU A 118 -46.51 -28.20 -5.20
CA GLU A 118 -46.25 -29.56 -5.69
C GLU A 118 -47.56 -30.35 -5.86
N PRO A 119 -47.64 -31.19 -6.91
CA PRO A 119 -48.33 -32.46 -6.79
C PRO A 119 -47.38 -33.66 -6.89
N ILE A 120 -47.79 -34.69 -6.17
CA ILE A 120 -47.11 -35.91 -5.74
C ILE A 120 -47.04 -36.95 -6.90
N VAL A 121 -46.13 -37.92 -6.78
CA VAL A 121 -46.13 -39.30 -7.38
C VAL A 121 -45.50 -39.38 -8.80
N THR A 122 -44.54 -40.23 -9.20
CA THR A 122 -43.84 -41.41 -8.65
C THR A 122 -42.56 -41.79 -9.46
N ASN A 123 -41.71 -42.61 -8.82
CA ASN A 123 -40.92 -43.73 -9.37
C ASN A 123 -39.56 -43.51 -10.06
N SER A 124 -38.52 -43.80 -9.28
CA SER A 124 -37.48 -44.83 -9.50
C SER A 124 -36.70 -44.90 -10.83
N LYS A 125 -35.37 -44.73 -10.76
CA LYS A 125 -34.38 -45.83 -10.90
C LYS A 125 -32.94 -45.34 -10.78
N LEU A 126 -32.18 -46.05 -9.95
CA LEU A 126 -30.72 -46.06 -9.89
C LEU A 126 -30.11 -46.35 -11.28
N LYS A 127 -28.95 -45.74 -11.58
CA LYS A 127 -27.73 -46.49 -11.92
C LYS A 127 -26.45 -45.67 -11.80
N ARG A 128 -25.49 -46.28 -11.11
CA ARG A 128 -24.11 -45.85 -10.86
C ARG A 128 -23.25 -45.94 -12.13
N GLY A 129 -22.28 -45.02 -12.22
CA GLY A 129 -20.86 -45.26 -12.50
C GLY A 129 -20.42 -45.81 -13.86
N LEU A 130 -19.53 -45.08 -14.55
CA LEU A 130 -18.10 -45.42 -14.67
C LEU A 130 -17.39 -44.48 -15.67
N LEU A 131 -16.18 -44.09 -15.24
CA LEU A 131 -15.16 -43.38 -16.00
C LEU A 131 -14.77 -44.15 -17.27
N ALA A 132 -14.75 -43.48 -18.41
CA ALA A 132 -14.05 -43.95 -19.61
C ALA A 132 -13.36 -42.76 -20.31
N ILE A 133 -12.08 -42.60 -19.97
CA ILE A 133 -11.10 -41.78 -20.68
C ILE A 133 -10.87 -42.44 -22.05
N LYS A 134 -11.09 -41.70 -23.15
CA LYS A 134 -10.60 -42.10 -24.46
C LYS A 134 -9.95 -40.91 -25.18
N SER A 135 -8.63 -40.91 -25.11
CA SER A 135 -7.69 -40.16 -25.91
C SER A 135 -7.77 -40.56 -27.38
N GLN A 136 -7.96 -39.60 -28.29
CA GLN A 136 -7.57 -39.75 -29.69
C GLN A 136 -7.03 -38.42 -30.25
N ILE A 137 -5.73 -38.45 -30.52
CA ILE A 137 -4.98 -37.54 -31.40
C ILE A 137 -5.12 -38.10 -32.83
N PRO A 138 -5.23 -37.24 -33.86
CA PRO A 138 -4.30 -37.35 -34.98
C PRO A 138 -3.71 -36.00 -35.42
N LYS A 139 -2.41 -36.03 -35.78
CA LYS A 139 -1.69 -34.99 -36.55
C LYS A 139 -1.82 -35.26 -38.08
N PRO A 140 -1.03 -34.63 -38.97
CA PRO A 140 -1.37 -33.38 -39.67
C PRO A 140 -1.33 -33.55 -41.19
N ASP A 141 -1.94 -32.64 -41.96
CA ASP A 141 -1.64 -32.54 -43.39
C ASP A 141 -1.33 -31.11 -43.80
N SER A 142 -0.17 -30.99 -44.45
CA SER A 142 0.42 -29.83 -45.08
C SER A 142 -0.28 -29.45 -46.38
N LYS A 143 -0.47 -28.16 -46.63
CA LYS A 143 -0.39 -27.54 -47.97
C LYS A 143 -0.29 -26.01 -47.83
N GLN A 144 0.86 -25.46 -48.26
CA GLN A 144 1.07 -24.04 -48.53
C GLN A 144 0.26 -23.60 -49.77
N PRO A 145 0.00 -22.29 -49.91
CA PRO A 145 0.75 -21.58 -50.95
C PRO A 145 1.28 -20.20 -50.51
N SER A 146 2.40 -19.86 -51.11
CA SER A 146 3.17 -18.61 -51.04
C SER A 146 2.49 -17.43 -51.75
N ILE A 147 2.48 -16.24 -51.13
CA ILE A 147 2.43 -14.95 -51.86
C ILE A 147 3.35 -13.92 -51.16
N THR A 148 4.07 -13.22 -52.03
CA THR A 148 5.12 -12.20 -51.90
C THR A 148 4.72 -10.92 -51.13
N TYR A 149 5.71 -10.30 -50.47
CA TYR A 149 5.64 -9.02 -49.72
C TYR A 149 5.26 -7.80 -50.57
N PRO A 150 4.83 -6.70 -49.92
CA PRO A 150 5.72 -5.54 -49.92
C PRO A 150 6.03 -5.00 -48.51
N ALA A 151 7.18 -4.36 -48.42
CA ALA A 151 7.74 -3.75 -47.24
C ALA A 151 6.87 -2.58 -46.73
N SER A 152 6.54 -2.62 -45.44
CA SER A 152 6.16 -1.45 -44.66
C SER A 152 7.04 -1.43 -43.43
N GLN A 153 7.77 -0.33 -43.29
CA GLN A 153 8.61 -0.01 -42.15
C GLN A 153 7.74 0.00 -40.89
N THR A 154 7.90 -1.01 -40.03
CA THR A 154 7.39 -0.94 -38.66
C THR A 154 8.46 -0.22 -37.85
N GLU A 155 8.30 1.10 -37.72
CA GLU A 155 8.91 1.81 -36.61
C GLU A 155 8.41 1.15 -35.31
N GLU A 156 9.36 0.64 -34.51
CA GLU A 156 9.10 0.18 -33.16
C GLU A 156 8.62 1.37 -32.31
N VAL A 157 7.31 1.56 -32.25
CA VAL A 157 6.70 2.41 -31.23
C VAL A 157 6.89 1.66 -29.90
N PRO A 158 7.64 2.22 -28.92
CA PRO A 158 7.77 1.56 -27.63
C PRO A 158 6.37 1.45 -27.02
N ASN A 159 6.00 0.24 -26.60
CA ASN A 159 4.76 -0.09 -25.89
C ASN A 159 4.52 0.91 -24.75
N LYS A 160 3.81 2.00 -25.06
CA LYS A 160 3.43 3.02 -24.10
C LYS A 160 2.23 2.45 -23.36
N GLN A 161 2.50 1.65 -22.33
CA GLN A 161 1.47 1.12 -21.44
C GLN A 161 0.53 2.26 -21.06
N ILE A 162 -0.72 2.15 -21.50
CA ILE A 162 -1.76 3.13 -21.20
C ILE A 162 -2.16 2.87 -19.75
N TYR A 163 -1.41 3.46 -18.82
CA TYR A 163 -1.75 3.40 -17.41
C TYR A 163 -3.07 4.13 -17.17
N THR A 164 -4.00 3.45 -16.53
CA THR A 164 -5.23 4.10 -16.04
C THR A 164 -4.88 5.12 -14.96
N PRO A 165 -5.65 6.22 -14.80
CA PRO A 165 -5.42 7.18 -13.73
C PRO A 165 -5.37 6.54 -12.34
N ILE A 166 -6.13 5.45 -12.14
CA ILE A 166 -6.17 4.68 -10.90
C ILE A 166 -4.84 4.00 -10.61
N GLU A 167 -4.22 3.34 -11.59
CA GLU A 167 -2.92 2.68 -11.43
C GLU A 167 -1.83 3.67 -11.07
N LYS A 168 -1.79 4.83 -11.75
CA LYS A 168 -0.83 5.89 -11.41
C LYS A 168 -1.04 6.41 -10.00
N TYR A 169 -2.28 6.50 -9.56
CA TYR A 169 -2.62 6.92 -8.21
C TYR A 169 -2.19 5.89 -7.16
N ILE A 170 -2.40 4.60 -7.43
CA ILE A 170 -1.91 3.50 -6.58
C ILE A 170 -0.38 3.62 -6.42
N ASP A 171 0.35 3.82 -7.51
CA ASP A 171 1.81 3.93 -7.45
C ASP A 171 2.27 5.19 -6.71
N LEU A 172 1.53 6.29 -6.82
CA LEU A 172 1.76 7.49 -6.01
C LEU A 172 1.55 7.22 -4.51
N LEU A 173 0.50 6.51 -4.12
CA LEU A 173 0.28 6.14 -2.72
C LEU A 173 1.38 5.21 -2.21
N LYS A 174 1.85 4.26 -3.03
CA LYS A 174 3.02 3.43 -2.70
C LYS A 174 4.28 4.28 -2.49
N GLN A 175 4.50 5.30 -3.34
CA GLN A 175 5.61 6.26 -3.18
C GLN A 175 5.49 7.00 -1.85
N VAL A 176 4.30 7.48 -1.46
CA VAL A 176 4.10 8.16 -0.17
C VAL A 176 4.39 7.25 1.01
N LEU A 177 3.95 5.99 0.99
CA LEU A 177 4.28 5.04 2.04
C LEU A 177 5.80 4.78 2.12
N MET A 178 6.48 4.77 0.97
CA MET A 178 7.94 4.66 0.93
C MET A 178 8.64 5.91 1.45
N ILE A 179 8.08 7.11 1.26
CA ILE A 179 8.61 8.33 1.89
C ILE A 179 8.57 8.18 3.41
N PHE A 180 7.48 7.67 3.98
CA PHE A 180 7.39 7.42 5.43
C PHE A 180 8.43 6.41 5.92
N THR A 181 8.65 5.30 5.22
CA THR A 181 9.69 4.33 5.61
C THR A 181 11.09 4.95 5.52
N VAL A 182 11.41 5.66 4.44
CA VAL A 182 12.70 6.36 4.30
C VAL A 182 12.88 7.41 5.40
N LEU A 183 11.84 8.16 5.75
CA LEU A 183 11.90 9.15 6.82
C LEU A 183 12.28 8.52 8.17
N THR A 184 11.81 7.30 8.46
CA THR A 184 12.22 6.57 9.67
C THR A 184 13.64 6.01 9.62
N ARG A 185 14.22 5.87 8.43
CA ARG A 185 15.63 5.46 8.24
C ARG A 185 16.59 6.63 8.35
N LEU A 186 16.14 7.84 8.04
CA LEU A 186 16.98 9.04 8.07
C LEU A 186 17.25 9.49 9.51
N ASN A 187 18.46 9.14 9.96
CA ASN A 187 19.28 9.75 11.02
C ASN A 187 18.77 9.65 12.47
N SER A 188 19.39 8.73 13.21
CA SER A 188 19.16 8.34 14.60
C SER A 188 19.52 9.39 15.67
N ASN A 189 20.10 10.53 15.29
CA ASN A 189 20.83 11.43 16.21
C ASN A 189 20.15 12.76 16.57
N SER A 190 18.92 13.03 16.13
CA SER A 190 18.31 14.35 16.33
C SER A 190 17.12 14.38 17.30
N LYS A 191 17.02 15.46 18.10
CA LYS A 191 15.93 15.67 19.09
C LYS A 191 14.53 15.67 18.46
N TRP A 192 14.40 16.05 17.20
CA TRP A 192 13.14 16.06 16.43
C TRP A 192 12.59 14.65 16.14
N ARG A 193 13.41 13.62 16.31
CA ARG A 193 13.10 12.23 15.99
C ARG A 193 11.85 11.73 16.71
N LYS A 194 11.73 11.89 18.03
CA LYS A 194 10.64 11.23 18.79
C LYS A 194 9.26 11.73 18.37
N THR A 195 9.09 13.04 18.24
CA THR A 195 7.77 13.63 17.94
C THR A 195 7.35 13.37 16.50
N ILE A 196 8.27 13.52 15.53
CA ILE A 196 7.98 13.28 14.11
C ILE A 196 7.79 11.79 13.84
N ILE A 197 8.63 10.92 14.41
CA ILE A 197 8.47 9.47 14.27
C ILE A 197 7.14 9.02 14.88
N GLN A 198 6.76 9.51 16.06
CA GLN A 198 5.45 9.23 16.63
C GLN A 198 4.31 9.72 15.73
N SER A 199 4.44 10.90 15.13
CA SER A 199 3.47 11.38 14.13
C SER A 199 3.38 10.45 12.94
N VAL A 200 4.51 10.00 12.36
CA VAL A 200 4.53 9.04 11.26
C VAL A 200 3.86 7.73 11.65
N VAL A 201 4.14 7.19 12.84
CA VAL A 201 3.51 5.96 13.33
C VAL A 201 2.00 6.13 13.46
N LYS A 202 1.54 7.21 14.11
CA LYS A 202 0.10 7.48 14.25
C LYS A 202 -0.58 7.63 12.89
N CYS A 203 0.07 8.31 11.95
CA CYS A 203 -0.39 8.46 10.58
C CYS A 203 -0.48 7.12 9.85
N ILE A 204 0.57 6.29 9.86
CA ILE A 204 0.55 5.00 9.18
C ILE A 204 -0.40 4.01 9.86
N THR A 205 -0.59 4.07 11.18
CA THR A 205 -1.64 3.31 11.90
C THR A 205 -3.03 3.76 11.47
N GLY A 206 -3.26 5.07 11.29
CA GLY A 206 -4.52 5.61 10.79
C GLY A 206 -4.80 5.16 9.35
N VAL A 207 -3.81 5.23 8.47
CA VAL A 207 -3.91 4.76 7.08
C VAL A 207 -4.12 3.25 7.02
N ALA A 208 -3.38 2.47 7.82
CA ALA A 208 -3.56 1.03 7.93
C ALA A 208 -4.96 0.67 8.39
N ASP A 209 -5.47 1.35 9.42
CA ASP A 209 -6.83 1.14 9.91
C ASP A 209 -7.86 1.46 8.85
N PHE A 210 -7.73 2.61 8.20
CA PHE A 210 -8.62 3.02 7.13
C PHE A 210 -8.64 2.05 5.94
N CYS A 211 -7.47 1.58 5.48
CA CYS A 211 -7.38 0.68 4.32
C CYS A 211 -7.69 -0.79 4.65
N LEU A 212 -7.29 -1.28 5.82
CA LEU A 212 -7.35 -2.70 6.16
C LEU A 212 -8.66 -3.10 6.81
N LYS A 213 -9.34 -2.19 7.53
CA LYS A 213 -10.63 -2.46 8.18
C LYS A 213 -11.76 -2.69 7.18
N GLN A 214 -11.58 -2.23 5.95
CA GLN A 214 -12.54 -2.38 4.87
C GLN A 214 -12.84 -3.85 4.54
N GLY A 215 -14.13 -4.20 4.58
CA GLY A 215 -14.63 -5.55 4.27
C GLY A 215 -14.88 -6.40 5.52
N ASN A 216 -14.67 -5.84 6.70
CA ASN A 216 -15.00 -6.51 7.95
C ASN A 216 -16.51 -6.43 8.23
N GLU A 217 -17.15 -7.59 8.39
CA GLU A 217 -18.58 -7.70 8.74
C GLU A 217 -18.90 -7.13 10.13
N PHE A 218 -17.90 -7.08 11.02
CA PHE A 218 -18.04 -6.58 12.39
C PHE A 218 -17.79 -5.06 12.51
N GLU A 219 -17.64 -4.35 11.39
CA GLU A 219 -17.46 -2.90 11.42
C GLU A 219 -18.80 -2.17 11.57
N GLU A 220 -18.98 -1.44 12.67
CA GLU A 220 -20.01 -0.42 12.80
C GLU A 220 -19.66 0.77 11.91
N VAL A 221 -20.10 0.72 10.65
CA VAL A 221 -19.96 1.83 9.68
C VAL A 221 -21.20 2.71 9.75
N LEU A 222 -21.03 4.03 9.89
CA LEU A 222 -22.14 4.96 9.72
C LEU A 222 -22.74 4.81 8.31
N GLU A 223 -24.06 4.84 8.18
CA GLU A 223 -24.75 4.60 6.89
C GLU A 223 -24.24 5.50 5.75
N LEU A 224 -23.93 6.77 6.06
CA LEU A 224 -23.33 7.72 5.13
C LEU A 224 -21.97 7.24 4.61
N GLU A 225 -21.12 6.71 5.49
CA GLU A 225 -19.80 6.21 5.13
C GLU A 225 -19.90 4.94 4.28
N ARG A 226 -20.89 4.07 4.56
CA ARG A 226 -21.16 2.87 3.74
C ARG A 226 -21.45 3.23 2.27
N ILE A 227 -22.25 4.27 2.04
CA ILE A 227 -22.61 4.73 0.68
C ILE A 227 -21.39 5.29 -0.06
N HIS A 228 -20.55 6.08 0.62
CA HIS A 228 -19.32 6.61 0.02
C HIS A 228 -18.33 5.48 -0.31
N ARG A 229 -18.19 4.48 0.57
CA ARG A 229 -17.30 3.33 0.36
C ARG A 229 -17.73 2.41 -0.79
N LEU A 230 -19.04 2.30 -1.05
CA LEU A 230 -19.55 1.49 -2.16
C LEU A 230 -19.44 2.22 -3.52
N SER A 231 -19.50 3.55 -3.51
CA SER A 231 -19.50 4.36 -4.73
C SER A 231 -18.11 4.79 -5.18
N ASP A 232 -17.15 4.89 -4.26
CA ASP A 232 -15.81 5.34 -4.56
C ASP A 232 -14.88 4.16 -4.93
N PRO A 233 -14.34 4.10 -6.16
CA PRO A 233 -13.47 3.02 -6.62
C PRO A 233 -12.06 3.08 -6.04
N MET A 234 -11.71 4.15 -5.33
CA MET A 234 -10.58 4.10 -4.40
C MET A 234 -10.75 2.95 -3.39
N TRP A 235 -11.98 2.60 -3.02
CA TRP A 235 -12.22 1.60 -1.99
C TRP A 235 -12.14 0.17 -2.53
N THR A 236 -12.78 -0.16 -3.65
CA THR A 236 -12.89 -1.57 -4.08
C THR A 236 -11.60 -2.16 -4.65
N GLY A 237 -10.70 -1.34 -5.24
CA GLY A 237 -9.47 -1.84 -5.88
C GLY A 237 -8.16 -1.36 -5.26
N VAL A 238 -8.09 -0.10 -4.82
CA VAL A 238 -6.82 0.54 -4.39
C VAL A 238 -6.39 0.04 -3.01
N GLY A 239 -7.33 -0.08 -2.06
CA GLY A 239 -7.05 -0.58 -0.70
C GLY A 239 -6.41 -1.98 -0.70
N SER A 240 -6.97 -2.90 -1.48
CA SER A 240 -6.40 -4.25 -1.64
C SER A 240 -5.03 -4.23 -2.31
N SER A 241 -4.84 -3.41 -3.35
CA SER A 241 -3.57 -3.29 -4.08
C SER A 241 -2.44 -2.69 -3.23
N ILE A 242 -2.78 -1.87 -2.23
CA ILE A 242 -1.83 -1.22 -1.34
C ILE A 242 -1.58 -2.03 -0.07
N SER A 243 -2.54 -2.89 0.34
CA SER A 243 -2.49 -3.61 1.62
C SER A 243 -1.20 -4.40 1.87
N GLU A 244 -0.65 -5.06 0.84
CA GLU A 244 0.64 -5.77 0.94
C GLU A 244 1.80 -4.85 1.31
N LEU A 245 1.97 -3.77 0.54
CA LEU A 245 3.04 -2.82 0.79
C LEU A 245 2.81 -2.05 2.11
N LEU A 246 1.55 -1.83 2.45
CA LEU A 246 1.13 -1.12 3.67
C LEU A 246 1.52 -1.89 4.91
N MET A 247 1.21 -3.19 5.03
CA MET A 247 1.58 -3.98 6.20
C MET A 247 3.10 -4.06 6.37
N LYS A 248 3.82 -4.23 5.27
CA LYS A 248 5.28 -4.23 5.29
C LYS A 248 5.85 -2.90 5.78
N ASN A 249 5.41 -1.79 5.19
CA ASN A 249 5.87 -0.45 5.56
C ASN A 249 5.43 -0.09 6.99
N PHE A 250 4.24 -0.52 7.40
CA PHE A 250 3.71 -0.38 8.74
C PHE A 250 4.63 -1.04 9.77
N PHE A 251 4.94 -2.32 9.61
CA PHE A 251 5.83 -3.04 10.52
C PHE A 251 7.25 -2.48 10.51
N GLU A 252 7.78 -2.14 9.33
CA GLU A 252 9.10 -1.52 9.26
C GLU A 252 9.14 -0.22 10.06
N VAL A 253 8.19 0.69 9.82
CA VAL A 253 8.08 1.94 10.57
C VAL A 253 7.93 1.63 12.05
N TRP A 254 6.92 0.86 12.43
CA TRP A 254 6.58 0.54 13.82
C TRP A 254 7.78 0.02 14.61
N PHE A 255 8.48 -0.99 14.09
CA PHE A 255 9.61 -1.58 14.81
C PHE A 255 10.85 -0.68 14.82
N ARG A 256 11.14 0.06 13.72
CA ARG A 256 12.26 1.02 13.70
C ARG A 256 12.09 2.18 14.69
N THR A 257 10.84 2.47 15.08
CA THR A 257 10.56 3.53 16.06
C THR A 257 10.93 3.13 17.48
N GLU A 258 11.13 1.83 17.73
CA GLU A 258 11.32 1.26 19.07
C GLU A 258 10.27 1.79 20.08
N THR A 259 9.00 1.91 19.65
CA THR A 259 7.95 2.48 20.49
C THR A 259 7.65 1.58 21.70
N VAL A 260 7.87 2.14 22.90
CA VAL A 260 7.59 1.48 24.19
C VAL A 260 6.26 1.99 24.79
N ASP A 261 5.53 2.85 24.08
CA ASP A 261 4.28 3.43 24.57
C ASP A 261 3.16 2.38 24.61
N ASP A 262 2.71 2.05 25.83
CA ASP A 262 1.64 1.08 26.07
C ASP A 262 0.31 1.50 25.42
N GLN A 263 0.01 2.80 25.37
CA GLN A 263 -1.23 3.26 24.73
C GLN A 263 -1.23 2.98 23.22
N MET A 264 -0.07 3.17 22.57
CA MET A 264 0.09 2.86 21.15
C MET A 264 -0.03 1.36 20.90
N TRP A 265 0.61 0.52 21.73
CA TRP A 265 0.50 -0.94 21.63
C TRP A 265 -0.93 -1.43 21.87
N ASN A 266 -1.62 -0.91 22.88
CA ASN A 266 -3.02 -1.26 23.15
C ASN A 266 -3.93 -0.85 21.98
N THR A 267 -3.70 0.32 21.39
CA THR A 267 -4.41 0.76 20.18
C THR A 267 -4.15 -0.18 19.02
N LEU A 268 -2.91 -0.63 18.82
CA LEU A 268 -2.57 -1.59 17.78
C LEU A 268 -3.22 -2.95 18.00
N ILE A 269 -3.17 -3.49 19.23
CA ILE A 269 -3.83 -4.74 19.61
C ILE A 269 -5.33 -4.65 19.30
N HIS A 270 -5.97 -3.55 19.70
CA HIS A 270 -7.39 -3.34 19.44
C HIS A 270 -7.70 -3.28 17.94
N ARG A 271 -6.91 -2.55 17.15
CA ARG A 271 -7.14 -2.38 15.70
C ARG A 271 -6.88 -3.66 14.90
N ILE A 272 -5.84 -4.42 15.25
CA ILE A 272 -5.49 -5.66 14.53
C ILE A 272 -6.63 -6.66 14.54
N LYS A 273 -7.44 -6.72 15.60
CA LYS A 273 -8.65 -7.58 15.65
C LYS A 273 -9.61 -7.31 14.49
N PHE A 274 -9.64 -6.07 13.99
CA PHE A 274 -10.47 -5.71 12.84
C PHE A 274 -9.80 -5.95 11.49
N TRP A 275 -8.48 -6.15 11.45
CA TRP A 275 -7.71 -6.37 10.23
C TRP A 275 -7.54 -7.86 9.89
N THR A 276 -7.84 -8.77 10.83
CA THR A 276 -7.65 -10.22 10.71
C THR A 276 -8.50 -10.89 9.63
N HIS A 277 -9.59 -10.25 9.18
CA HIS A 277 -10.38 -10.74 8.05
C HIS A 277 -9.56 -10.81 6.74
N ARG A 278 -8.45 -10.06 6.66
CA ARG A 278 -7.49 -10.16 5.54
C ARG A 278 -6.42 -11.22 5.86
N PRO A 279 -6.34 -12.32 5.10
CA PRO A 279 -5.39 -13.41 5.39
C PRO A 279 -3.92 -12.97 5.30
N GLN A 280 -3.65 -11.94 4.48
CA GLN A 280 -2.32 -11.34 4.38
C GLN A 280 -1.85 -10.73 5.71
N VAL A 281 -2.73 -10.00 6.41
CA VAL A 281 -2.41 -9.40 7.71
C VAL A 281 -2.05 -10.49 8.72
N VAL A 282 -2.84 -11.57 8.77
CA VAL A 282 -2.58 -12.71 9.65
C VAL A 282 -1.22 -13.34 9.35
N THR A 283 -0.87 -13.49 8.07
CA THR A 283 0.42 -14.06 7.68
C THR A 283 1.60 -13.13 8.02
N ASP A 284 1.47 -11.82 7.77
CA ASP A 284 2.53 -10.86 8.06
C ASP A 284 2.75 -10.74 9.58
N VAL A 285 1.68 -10.70 10.37
CA VAL A 285 1.76 -10.67 11.85
C VAL A 285 2.37 -11.97 12.38
N SER A 286 1.96 -13.14 11.88
CA SER A 286 2.54 -14.42 12.32
C SER A 286 4.03 -14.54 11.95
N THR A 287 4.41 -14.07 10.76
CA THR A 287 5.82 -14.01 10.33
C THR A 287 6.64 -13.09 11.22
N ALA A 288 6.09 -11.93 11.60
CA ALA A 288 6.71 -11.06 12.59
C ALA A 288 6.88 -11.76 13.94
N SER A 289 5.82 -12.38 14.47
CA SER A 289 5.88 -13.12 15.74
C SER A 289 6.92 -14.24 15.75
N VAL A 290 7.03 -15.02 14.67
CA VAL A 290 8.06 -16.07 14.54
C VAL A 290 9.47 -15.46 14.51
N SER A 291 9.66 -14.37 13.78
CA SER A 291 10.96 -13.70 13.68
C SER A 291 11.41 -13.14 15.03
N PHE A 292 10.48 -12.50 15.77
CA PHE A 292 10.72 -12.02 17.13
C PHE A 292 10.96 -13.17 18.10
N THR A 293 10.25 -14.29 17.96
CA THR A 293 10.48 -15.49 18.80
C THR A 293 11.88 -16.04 18.57
N ARG A 294 12.31 -16.21 17.30
CA ARG A 294 13.67 -16.68 16.97
C ARG A 294 14.75 -15.75 17.53
N ARG A 295 14.55 -14.43 17.45
CA ARG A 295 15.49 -13.46 18.02
C ARG A 295 15.49 -13.49 19.55
N SER A 296 14.32 -13.57 20.18
CA SER A 296 14.16 -13.64 21.63
C SER A 296 14.80 -14.89 22.22
N CYS A 297 14.62 -16.06 21.58
CA CYS A 297 15.32 -17.28 21.99
C CYS A 297 16.83 -17.06 22.00
N ARG A 298 17.40 -16.44 20.96
CA ARG A 298 18.85 -16.18 20.93
C ARG A 298 19.32 -15.29 22.07
N VAL A 299 18.53 -14.26 22.41
CA VAL A 299 18.83 -13.37 23.55
C VAL A 299 18.75 -14.14 24.88
N LEU A 300 17.77 -15.03 25.05
CA LEU A 300 17.56 -15.79 26.28
C LEU A 300 18.59 -16.92 26.51
N TYR A 301 19.15 -17.48 25.44
CA TYR A 301 20.17 -18.55 25.50
C TYR A 301 21.60 -17.99 25.32
N ASP A 302 21.90 -16.85 25.96
CA ASP A 302 23.24 -16.23 25.98
C ASP A 302 23.92 -16.09 24.61
N ASN A 303 23.13 -15.76 23.57
CA ASN A 303 23.60 -15.60 22.20
C ASN A 303 24.23 -16.86 21.57
N ASP A 304 23.90 -18.06 22.04
CA ASP A 304 24.37 -19.32 21.44
C ASP A 304 24.07 -19.32 19.93
N PRO A 305 25.09 -19.45 19.05
CA PRO A 305 24.90 -19.45 17.61
C PRO A 305 24.02 -20.61 17.11
N ARG A 306 23.82 -21.66 17.91
CA ARG A 306 22.97 -22.81 17.58
C ARG A 306 21.48 -22.51 17.73
N VAL A 307 21.12 -21.48 18.52
CA VAL A 307 19.74 -21.18 18.87
C VAL A 307 19.34 -19.79 18.32
N GLY A 308 18.35 -19.77 17.43
CA GLY A 308 17.77 -18.53 16.92
C GLY A 308 18.68 -17.69 16.02
N THR A 309 18.26 -16.48 15.70
CA THR A 309 18.94 -15.60 14.73
C THR A 309 19.62 -14.39 15.39
N GLY A 310 20.84 -14.08 14.96
CA GLY A 310 21.64 -12.95 15.47
C GLY A 310 21.07 -11.57 15.12
N SER A 311 20.36 -11.47 14.00
CA SER A 311 19.64 -10.27 13.59
C SER A 311 18.15 -10.58 13.43
N LEU A 312 17.31 -9.57 13.65
CA LEU A 312 15.90 -9.66 13.30
C LEU A 312 15.76 -9.41 11.80
N VAL A 313 15.29 -10.43 11.09
CA VAL A 313 14.98 -10.36 9.66
C VAL A 313 13.51 -10.68 9.50
N LEU A 314 12.74 -9.72 8.98
CA LEU A 314 11.33 -9.90 8.67
C LEU A 314 11.18 -10.14 7.17
N GLU A 315 10.59 -11.28 6.82
CA GLU A 315 10.20 -11.66 5.47
C GLU A 315 8.70 -11.41 5.28
N LEU A 316 8.31 -10.15 5.06
CA LEU A 316 6.91 -9.78 4.89
C LEU A 316 6.52 -9.82 3.41
N GLY A 317 5.28 -10.26 3.13
CA GLY A 317 4.75 -10.42 1.78
C GLY A 317 4.76 -11.86 1.27
N LEU A 318 3.56 -12.42 1.11
CA LEU A 318 3.34 -13.70 0.44
C LEU A 318 2.96 -13.49 -1.03
N ASN A 319 3.83 -13.95 -1.93
CA ASN A 319 3.33 -14.69 -3.08
C ASN A 319 3.41 -16.18 -2.72
N PHE A 320 2.35 -16.70 -2.10
CA PHE A 320 2.07 -18.13 -2.10
C PHE A 320 1.60 -18.51 -3.51
N PHE A 321 2.56 -18.64 -4.43
CA PHE A 321 2.44 -19.53 -5.56
C PHE A 321 3.78 -20.25 -5.74
N PRO A 322 3.98 -21.43 -5.11
CA PRO A 322 4.95 -22.38 -5.60
C PRO A 322 4.34 -23.04 -6.84
N LEU A 323 4.09 -22.26 -7.90
CA LEU A 323 3.78 -22.82 -9.20
C LEU A 323 5.15 -23.02 -9.85
N CYS A 324 5.62 -24.28 -9.82
CA CYS A 324 6.75 -24.75 -10.60
C CYS A 324 6.55 -24.37 -12.08
N LEU A 325 6.99 -23.18 -12.47
CA LEU A 325 7.21 -22.83 -13.86
C LEU A 325 8.72 -22.71 -14.06
N PRO A 326 9.31 -23.55 -14.94
CA PRO A 326 10.68 -23.35 -15.35
C PRO A 326 10.72 -22.13 -16.29
N PHE A 327 11.84 -21.39 -16.28
CA PHE A 327 12.19 -20.26 -17.15
C PHE A 327 11.70 -18.85 -16.75
N ASN A 328 12.49 -18.14 -15.93
CA ASN A 328 13.37 -17.03 -16.37
C ASN A 328 13.95 -16.29 -15.14
N ILE A 329 15.28 -16.29 -15.01
CA ILE A 329 15.99 -15.99 -13.75
C ILE A 329 16.29 -14.48 -13.55
N SER A 330 16.11 -13.63 -14.55
CA SER A 330 16.62 -12.24 -14.47
C SER A 330 15.68 -11.21 -13.80
N TYR A 331 14.35 -11.39 -13.84
CA TYR A 331 13.42 -10.46 -13.15
C TYR A 331 13.19 -10.82 -11.68
N HIS A 332 13.52 -12.05 -11.29
CA HIS A 332 13.25 -12.55 -9.94
C HIS A 332 14.16 -11.93 -8.87
N TYR A 333 15.34 -11.41 -9.25
CA TYR A 333 16.32 -10.89 -8.29
C TYR A 333 15.98 -9.48 -7.77
N ILE A 334 15.46 -8.60 -8.62
CA ILE A 334 15.16 -7.20 -8.25
C ILE A 334 13.96 -7.12 -7.29
N TYR A 335 12.96 -8.00 -7.44
CA TYR A 335 11.84 -8.08 -6.49
C TYR A 335 12.17 -8.81 -5.17
N ARG A 336 13.23 -9.63 -5.15
CA ARG A 336 13.64 -10.39 -3.95
C ARG A 336 14.34 -9.51 -2.91
N VAL A 337 15.17 -8.56 -3.37
CA VAL A 337 15.98 -7.69 -2.49
C VAL A 337 15.10 -6.71 -1.70
N ASN A 338 13.92 -6.35 -2.22
CA ASN A 338 12.99 -5.45 -1.53
C ASN A 338 12.10 -6.13 -0.48
N ARG A 339 12.17 -7.46 -0.24
CA ARG A 339 11.25 -8.15 0.69
C ARG A 339 11.77 -8.29 2.12
N LEU A 340 13.07 -8.16 2.31
CA LEU A 340 13.71 -8.37 3.60
C LEU A 340 13.83 -7.05 4.36
N ILE A 341 13.20 -6.98 5.53
CA ILE A 341 13.45 -5.87 6.46
C ILE A 341 14.43 -6.40 7.50
N LYS A 342 15.69 -5.94 7.39
CA LYS A 342 16.67 -6.14 8.45
C LYS A 342 16.53 -5.00 9.46
N LEU A 343 16.27 -5.37 10.71
CA LEU A 343 16.14 -4.43 11.82
C LEU A 343 17.22 -4.69 12.84
N ASP A 344 18.02 -3.66 13.12
CA ASP A 344 19.00 -3.66 14.20
C ASP A 344 18.31 -3.08 15.44
N LEU A 345 17.60 -3.93 16.18
CA LEU A 345 16.87 -3.56 17.40
C LEU A 345 17.66 -3.91 18.65
N THR A 346 17.47 -3.14 19.73
CA THR A 346 18.04 -3.48 21.04
C THR A 346 17.42 -4.74 21.63
N ASP A 347 18.21 -5.53 22.36
CA ASP A 347 17.75 -6.77 23.00
C ASP A 347 16.64 -6.51 24.03
N SER A 348 16.72 -5.39 24.75
CA SER A 348 15.67 -4.92 25.66
C SER A 348 14.35 -4.68 24.93
N TYR A 349 14.39 -4.08 23.74
CA TYR A 349 13.19 -3.83 22.95
C TYR A 349 12.60 -5.14 22.41
N ILE A 350 13.44 -6.08 21.96
CA ILE A 350 12.99 -7.39 21.51
C ILE A 350 12.22 -8.13 22.62
N LEU A 351 12.77 -8.19 23.83
CA LEU A 351 12.13 -8.83 24.97
C LEU A 351 10.85 -8.12 25.41
N PHE A 352 10.79 -6.80 25.28
CA PHE A 352 9.58 -6.01 25.54
C PHE A 352 8.47 -6.25 24.51
N THR A 353 8.83 -6.31 23.22
CA THR A 353 7.90 -6.42 22.10
C THR A 353 7.38 -7.84 21.88
N TRP A 354 8.20 -8.86 22.14
CA TRP A 354 7.85 -10.25 21.84
C TRP A 354 6.53 -10.72 22.51
N PRO A 355 6.30 -10.54 23.83
CA PRO A 355 5.02 -10.92 24.44
C PRO A 355 3.82 -10.17 23.87
N ARG A 356 4.00 -8.88 23.52
CA ARG A 356 2.93 -8.05 22.95
C ARG A 356 2.52 -8.51 21.55
N LEU A 357 3.48 -8.93 20.74
CA LEU A 357 3.19 -9.52 19.43
C LEU A 357 2.42 -10.84 19.54
N LEU A 358 2.74 -11.66 20.54
CA LEU A 358 2.00 -12.89 20.81
C LEU A 358 0.57 -12.60 21.26
N SER A 359 0.34 -11.53 22.03
CA SER A 359 -0.99 -11.10 22.46
C SER A 359 -1.85 -10.46 21.36
N LEU A 360 -1.33 -10.24 20.14
CA LEU A 360 -2.12 -9.66 19.05
C LEU A 360 -3.30 -10.54 18.63
N PHE A 361 -3.19 -11.86 18.83
CA PHE A 361 -4.20 -12.85 18.46
C PHE A 361 -5.01 -13.40 19.64
N SER A 362 -4.70 -12.98 20.87
CA SER A 362 -5.52 -13.26 22.06
C SER A 362 -6.64 -12.24 22.21
#